data_AF-A0A6I8MBY4-F1
#
_entry.id   AF-A0A6I8MBY4-F1
#
_cell.length_a   1.000
_cell.length_b   1.000
_cell.length_c   1.000
_cell.angle_alpha   90.00
_cell.angle_beta   90.00
_cell.angle_gamma   90.00
#
_symmetry.space_group_name_H-M   'P 1'
#
loop_
_entity.id
_entity.type
_entity.pdbx_description
1 polymer ?
#
loop_
_entity_poly.entity_id
_entity_poly.type
_entity_poly.pdbx_seq_one_letter_code
_entity_poly.pdbx_strand_id
1 'polypeptide(L)'
;MNTRISVKETAYILNSTEQFVRIELQRELLPIGICLKGGKSNRFTYYIYLSKLEEYLDKKIDIVDLRKKLYSKGFYSEKEWCKIGEEI
;
A
#
# COMPACT_ATOMS: atom_id res chain seq x y z
N MET A 1 -12.21 10.47 -0.08
CA MET A 1 -11.99 9.12 0.50
C MET A 1 -10.52 9.00 0.87
N ASN A 2 -10.20 8.81 2.15
CA ASN A 2 -8.81 8.58 2.61
C ASN A 2 -8.57 7.07 2.74
N THR A 3 -8.70 6.36 1.62
CA THR A 3 -8.44 4.91 1.58
C THR A 3 -6.95 4.68 1.77
N ARG A 4 -6.61 3.93 2.82
CA ARG A 4 -5.22 3.53 3.08
C ARG A 4 -4.91 2.26 2.31
N ILE A 5 -3.69 2.18 1.82
CA ILE A 5 -3.16 0.99 1.16
C ILE A 5 -1.88 0.54 1.85
N SER A 6 -1.63 -0.76 1.77
CA SER A 6 -0.44 -1.39 2.30
C SER A 6 0.76 -1.20 1.37
N VAL A 7 1.95 -1.40 1.91
CA VAL A 7 3.20 -1.45 1.13
C VAL A 7 3.12 -2.52 0.04
N LYS A 8 2.48 -3.66 0.34
CA LYS A 8 2.31 -4.79 -0.57
C LYS A 8 1.44 -4.42 -1.79
N GLU A 9 0.29 -3.79 -1.55
CA GLU A 9 -0.58 -3.28 -2.62
C GLU A 9 0.16 -2.23 -3.46
N THR A 10 0.84 -1.30 -2.78
CA THR A 10 1.62 -0.24 -3.45
C THR A 10 2.71 -0.80 -4.34
N ALA A 11 3.46 -1.79 -3.86
CA ALA A 11 4.51 -2.47 -4.63
C ALA A 11 3.95 -3.14 -5.88
N TYR A 12 2.79 -3.79 -5.77
CA TYR A 12 2.11 -4.39 -6.90
C TYR A 12 1.66 -3.34 -7.94
N ILE A 13 1.10 -2.21 -7.49
CA ILE A 13 0.69 -1.12 -8.39
C ILE A 13 1.90 -0.51 -9.11
N LEU A 14 3.00 -0.28 -8.41
CA LEU A 14 4.24 0.29 -8.94
C LEU A 14 5.09 -0.74 -9.71
N ASN A 15 4.61 -1.97 -9.87
CA ASN A 15 5.35 -3.08 -10.46
C ASN A 15 6.78 -3.21 -9.90
N SER A 16 6.89 -3.06 -8.58
CA SER A 16 8.14 -2.94 -7.83
C SER A 16 8.12 -3.86 -6.62
N THR A 17 9.23 -3.92 -5.87
CA THR A 17 9.31 -4.74 -4.64
C THR A 17 8.84 -3.96 -3.42
N GLU A 18 8.38 -4.66 -2.38
CA GLU A 18 8.04 -4.02 -1.10
C GLU A 18 9.22 -3.27 -0.50
N GLN A 19 10.44 -3.81 -0.65
CA GLN A 19 11.65 -3.19 -0.13
C GLN A 19 11.94 -1.86 -0.81
N PHE A 20 11.72 -1.77 -2.13
CA PHE A 20 11.83 -0.51 -2.88
C PHE A 20 10.88 0.55 -2.30
N VAL A 21 9.59 0.21 -2.15
CA VAL A 21 8.59 1.13 -1.57
C VAL A 21 8.97 1.58 -0.17
N ARG A 22 9.48 0.68 0.68
CA ARG A 22 9.92 1.02 2.04
C ARG A 22 11.10 1.99 2.05
N ILE A 23 12.12 1.74 1.24
CA ILE A 23 13.32 2.58 1.15
C ILE A 23 12.93 3.98 0.65
N GLU A 24 12.14 4.05 -0.41
CA GLU A 24 11.79 5.34 -1.02
C GLU A 24 10.85 6.17 -0.12
N LEU A 25 9.95 5.52 0.64
CA LEU A 25 9.16 6.20 1.67
C LEU A 25 10.00 6.67 2.87
N GLN A 26 11.03 5.93 3.26
CA GLN A 26 11.94 6.34 4.34
C GLN A 26 12.84 7.50 3.92
N ARG A 27 13.18 7.59 2.63
CA ARG A 27 14.00 8.66 2.05
C ARG A 27 13.19 9.89 1.64
N GLU A 28 11.87 9.87 1.85
CA GLU A 28 10.93 10.93 1.43
C GLU A 28 10.95 11.21 -0.09
N LEU A 29 11.40 10.25 -0.89
CA LEU A 29 11.48 10.37 -2.36
C LEU A 29 10.18 10.00 -3.06
N LEU A 30 9.33 9.21 -2.40
CA LEU A 30 8.06 8.75 -2.95
C LEU A 30 6.89 9.52 -2.29
N PRO A 31 6.29 10.52 -2.97
CA PRO A 31 5.30 11.44 -2.38
C PRO A 31 3.89 10.82 -2.21
N ILE A 32 3.80 9.51 -2.00
CA ILE A 32 2.54 8.76 -1.90
C ILE A 32 2.06 8.57 -0.46
N GLY A 33 2.90 8.91 0.51
CA GLY A 33 2.68 8.58 1.91
C GLY A 33 3.74 9.15 2.83
N ILE A 34 3.68 8.74 4.10
CA ILE A 34 4.67 9.08 5.12
C ILE A 34 5.17 7.81 5.80
N CYS A 35 6.43 7.84 6.23
CA CYS A 35 7.05 6.80 7.04
C CYS A 35 7.30 7.35 8.45
N LEU A 36 6.80 6.67 9.48
CA LEU A 36 7.07 7.01 10.87
C LEU A 36 7.97 5.95 11.49
N LYS A 37 9.15 6.39 11.96
CA LYS A 37 10.04 5.53 12.77
C LYS A 37 9.52 5.49 14.20
N GLY A 38 9.29 4.30 14.75
CA GLY A 38 8.88 4.15 16.13
C GLY A 38 9.98 4.63 17.08
N GLY A 39 9.71 5.61 17.95
CA GLY A 39 10.74 6.38 18.67
C GLY A 39 11.85 5.57 19.37
N LYS A 40 11.53 4.41 19.96
CA LYS A 40 12.51 3.50 20.63
C LYS A 40 12.74 2.17 19.90
N SER A 41 12.18 1.97 18.71
CA SER A 41 12.18 0.69 18.01
C SER A 41 12.67 0.81 16.56
N ASN A 42 13.31 -0.22 16.03
CA ASN A 42 13.63 -0.31 14.59
C ASN A 42 12.41 -0.63 13.72
N ARG A 43 11.19 -0.45 14.24
CA ARG A 43 9.94 -0.65 13.49
C ARG A 43 9.55 0.65 12.81
N PHE A 44 9.10 0.51 11.57
CA PHE A 44 8.57 1.60 10.76
C PHE A 44 7.09 1.36 10.49
N THR A 45 6.28 2.40 10.69
CA THR A 45 4.87 2.42 10.31
C THR A 45 4.74 3.24 9.03
N TYR A 46 4.12 2.64 8.03
CA TYR A 46 3.93 3.27 6.72
C TYR A 46 2.47 3.69 6.58
N TYR A 47 2.26 4.96 6.27
CA TYR A 47 0.93 5.49 5.95
C TYR A 47 0.92 5.89 4.48
N ILE A 48 0.35 5.03 3.65
CA ILE A 48 0.23 5.24 2.21
C ILE A 48 -1.23 5.54 1.89
N TYR A 49 -1.46 6.61 1.16
CA TYR A 49 -2.80 7.06 0.78
C TYR A 49 -3.04 6.77 -0.69
N LEU A 50 -4.15 6.09 -1.00
CA LEU A 50 -4.50 5.75 -2.37
C LEU A 50 -4.57 7.00 -3.25
N SER A 51 -5.19 8.07 -2.75
CA SER A 51 -5.33 9.34 -3.47
C SER A 51 -3.99 9.92 -3.93
N LYS A 52 -2.97 9.89 -3.06
CA LYS A 52 -1.63 10.37 -3.41
C LYS A 52 -0.92 9.46 -4.41
N LEU A 53 -1.16 8.15 -4.33
CA LEU A 53 -0.63 7.20 -5.31
C LEU A 53 -1.29 7.39 -6.70
N GLU A 54 -2.60 7.63 -6.74
CA GLU A 54 -3.31 7.96 -7.97
C GLU A 54 -2.78 9.25 -8.61
N GLU A 55 -2.54 10.27 -7.79
CA GLU A 55 -1.95 11.54 -8.23
C GLU A 55 -0.52 11.36 -8.75
N TYR A 56 0.31 10.58 -8.05
CA TYR A 56 1.68 10.27 -8.48
C TYR A 56 1.74 9.52 -9.81
N LEU A 57 0.76 8.67 -10.09
CA LEU A 57 0.69 7.86 -11.32
C LEU A 57 -0.16 8.49 -12.43
N ASP A 58 -0.81 9.63 -12.15
CA ASP A 58 -1.85 10.23 -13.00
C ASP A 58 -2.89 9.21 -13.49
N LYS A 59 -3.32 8.33 -12.57
CA LYS A 59 -4.18 7.19 -12.90
C LYS A 59 -5.15 6.86 -11.78
N LYS A 60 -6.42 6.66 -12.13
CA LYS A 60 -7.44 6.12 -11.23
C LYS A 60 -7.27 4.63 -10.99
N ILE A 61 -7.37 4.23 -9.73
CA ILE A 61 -7.16 2.87 -9.26
C ILE A 61 -8.44 2.41 -8.57
N ASP A 62 -9.07 1.39 -9.15
CA ASP A 62 -10.14 0.67 -8.48
C ASP A 62 -9.53 -0.28 -7.43
N ILE A 63 -9.66 0.11 -6.15
CA ILE A 63 -9.11 -0.65 -5.03
C ILE A 63 -9.78 -2.01 -4.87
N VAL A 64 -11.06 -2.14 -5.24
CA VAL A 64 -11.83 -3.38 -5.11
C VAL A 64 -11.34 -4.39 -6.15
N ASP A 65 -11.17 -3.94 -7.39
CA ASP A 65 -10.60 -4.76 -8.47
C ASP A 65 -9.15 -5.17 -8.16
N LEU A 66 -8.32 -4.25 -7.67
CA LEU A 66 -6.94 -4.55 -7.28
C LEU A 66 -6.88 -5.65 -6.23
N ARG A 67 -7.66 -5.51 -5.16
CA ARG A 67 -7.68 -6.45 -4.04
C ARG A 67 -8.17 -7.83 -4.49
N LYS A 68 -9.21 -7.89 -5.34
CA LYS A 68 -9.68 -9.15 -5.95
C LYS A 68 -8.58 -9.82 -6.75
N LYS A 69 -7.85 -9.07 -7.58
CA LYS A 69 -6.71 -9.58 -8.36
C LYS A 69 -5.60 -10.12 -7.47
N LEU A 70 -5.28 -9.44 -6.38
CA LEU A 70 -4.28 -9.88 -5.41
C LEU A 70 -4.71 -11.17 -4.71
N TYR A 71 -5.97 -11.27 -4.28
CA TYR A 71 -6.51 -12.49 -3.70
C TYR A 71 -6.45 -13.68 -4.68
N SER A 72 -6.90 -13.49 -5.94
CA SER A 72 -6.80 -14.54 -6.96
C SER A 72 -5.37 -14.98 -7.26
N LYS A 73 -4.38 -14.11 -7.06
CA LYS A 73 -2.94 -14.44 -7.19
C LYS A 73 -2.34 -15.08 -5.93
N GLY A 74 -3.13 -15.31 -4.88
CA GLY A 74 -2.65 -15.88 -3.62
C GLY A 74 -1.87 -14.90 -2.74
N PHE A 75 -2.00 -13.59 -2.95
CA PHE A 75 -1.33 -12.59 -2.12
C PHE A 75 -1.99 -12.43 -0.74
N TYR A 76 -3.24 -12.85 -0.58
CA TYR A 76 -3.94 -12.82 0.71
C TYR A 76 -4.42 -14.22 1.07
N SER A 77 -4.32 -14.57 2.34
CA SER A 77 -5.06 -15.70 2.91
C SER A 77 -6.55 -15.37 3.03
N GLU A 78 -7.39 -16.40 3.13
CA GLU A 78 -8.85 -16.24 3.33
C GLU A 78 -9.18 -15.33 4.51
N LYS A 79 -8.42 -15.46 5.61
CA LYS A 79 -8.60 -14.67 6.84
C LYS A 79 -8.25 -13.20 6.64
N GLU A 80 -7.25 -12.90 5.81
CA GLU A 80 -6.89 -11.53 5.46
C GLU A 80 -7.92 -10.94 4.48
N TRP A 81 -8.39 -11.74 3.52
CA TRP A 81 -9.42 -11.34 2.57
C TRP A 81 -10.72 -10.93 3.25
N CYS A 82 -11.21 -11.72 4.21
CA CYS A 82 -12.42 -11.39 4.98
C CYS A 82 -12.30 -10.04 5.70
N LYS A 83 -11.17 -9.76 6.36
CA LYS A 83 -10.95 -8.48 7.06
C LYS A 83 -10.92 -7.29 6.10
N ILE A 84 -10.27 -7.47 4.96
CA ILE A 84 -10.20 -6.44 3.92
C ILE A 84 -11.58 -6.20 3.29
N GLY A 85 -12.36 -7.27 3.11
CA GLY A 85 -13.72 -7.21 2.57
C GLY A 85 -14.75 -6.55 3.50
N GLU A 86 -14.53 -6.55 4.81
CA GLU A 86 -15.33 -5.78 5.77
C GLU A 86 -15.06 -4.26 5.71
N GLU A 87 -13.93 -3.83 5.15
CA GLU A 87 -13.54 -2.42 5.00
C GLU A 87 -13.87 -1.82 3.61
N ILE A 88 -14.39 -2.62 2.68
CA ILE A 88 -14.78 -2.23 1.31
C ILE A 88 -16.28 -1.96 1.23
#